data_AF-A0AAV3XGS2-F1
#
_entry.id   AF-A0AAV3XGS2-F1
#
_cell.length_a   1.000
_cell.length_b   1.000
_cell.length_c   1.000
_cell.angle_alpha   90.00
_cell.angle_beta   90.00
_cell.angle_gamma   90.00
#
_symmetry.space_group_name_H-M   'P 1'
#
loop_
_entity.id
_entity.type
_entity.pdbx_description
1 polymer ?
#
loop_
_entity_poly.entity_id
_entity_poly.type
_entity_poly.pdbx_seq_one_letter_code
_entity_poly.pdbx_strand_id
1 'polypeptide(L)' 'MAQMLAAQKLNEKPEQEVFGIASYRGVWQFCQLKANVFTRNQTFYTIQDLDKLFAAINYLFQQCELLLNSEKM' A
#
# COMPACT_ATOMS: atom_id res chain seq x y z
N MET A 1 5.46 5.87 7.00
CA MET A 1 5.09 6.43 5.68
C MET A 1 6.18 7.30 5.05
N ALA A 2 7.13 7.86 5.81
CA ALA A 2 8.38 8.36 5.22
C ALA A 2 9.14 7.28 4.42
N GLN A 3 9.00 6.00 4.81
CA GLN A 3 9.58 4.87 4.08
C GLN A 3 9.06 4.76 2.63
N MET A 4 7.82 5.17 2.34
CA MET A 4 7.26 5.09 0.98
C MET A 4 7.93 6.11 0.06
N LEU A 5 8.11 7.34 0.55
CA LEU A 5 8.84 8.39 -0.17
C LEU A 5 10.31 8.01 -0.35
N ALA A 6 10.93 7.39 0.67
CA ALA A 6 12.28 6.87 0.55
C ALA A 6 12.36 5.77 -0.50
N ALA A 7 11.40 4.83 -0.53
CA ALA A 7 11.36 3.75 -1.52
C ALA A 7 11.24 4.29 -2.95
N GLN A 8 10.39 5.31 -3.20
CA GLN A 8 10.31 5.92 -4.53
C GLN A 8 11.64 6.58 -4.94
N LYS A 9 12.25 7.35 -4.03
CA LYS A 9 13.48 8.09 -4.31
C LYS A 9 14.69 7.18 -4.51
N LEU A 10 14.86 6.18 -3.64
CA LEU A 10 15.98 5.25 -3.70
C LEU A 10 15.94 4.34 -4.93
N ASN A 11 14.74 4.04 -5.44
CA ASN A 11 14.58 3.23 -6.64
C ASN A 11 14.54 4.06 -7.93
N GLU A 12 14.67 5.39 -7.86
CA GLU A 12 14.65 6.31 -9.01
C GLU A 12 13.40 6.17 -9.91
N LYS A 13 12.29 5.65 -9.35
CA LYS A 13 11.01 5.49 -10.05
C LYS A 13 9.94 6.36 -9.39
N PRO A 14 9.90 7.68 -9.66
CA PRO A 14 8.97 8.61 -9.00
C PRO A 14 7.50 8.31 -9.34
N GLU A 15 7.24 7.81 -10.54
CA GLU A 15 5.89 7.46 -11.00
C GLU A 15 5.41 6.09 -10.50
N GLN A 16 6.30 5.28 -9.91
CA GLN A 16 5.95 4.00 -9.34
C GLN A 16 4.95 4.21 -8.21
N GLU A 17 3.82 3.51 -8.31
CA GLU A 17 2.86 3.43 -7.22
C GLU A 17 3.43 2.54 -6.10
N VAL A 18 3.45 3.08 -4.89
CA VAL A 18 3.93 2.40 -3.69
C VAL A 18 2.77 2.27 -2.71
N PHE A 19 2.46 1.04 -2.33
CA PHE A 19 1.47 0.74 -1.31
C PHE A 19 2.09 0.66 0.09
N GLY A 20 1.36 1.14 1.09
CA GLY A 20 1.80 1.18 2.47
C GLY A 20 0.76 0.59 3.41
N ILE A 21 1.27 -0.10 4.43
CA ILE A 21 0.48 -0.64 5.54
C ILE A 21 1.07 -0.09 6.83
N ALA A 22 0.22 0.50 7.67
CA ALA A 22 0.58 0.92 9.01
C ALA A 22 -0.35 0.25 10.02
N SER A 23 0.23 -0.29 11.09
CA SER A 23 -0.54 -0.88 12.18
C SER A 23 -0.15 -0.25 13.52
N TYR A 24 -1.14 -0.01 14.35
CA TYR A 24 -0.95 0.51 15.71
C TYR A 24 -2.05 -0.01 16.63
N ARG A 25 -1.66 -0.62 17.75
CA ARG A 25 -2.57 -1.12 18.80
C ARG A 25 -3.80 -1.88 18.26
N GLY A 26 -3.59 -2.77 17.28
CA GLY A 26 -4.66 -3.60 16.71
C GLY A 26 -5.50 -2.95 15.62
N VAL A 27 -5.25 -1.69 15.29
CA VAL A 27 -5.83 -0.99 14.14
C VAL A 27 -4.84 -0.99 12.97
N TRP A 28 -5.35 -1.25 11.77
CA TRP A 28 -4.60 -1.28 10.53
C TRP A 28 -5.14 -0.21 9.58
N GLN A 29 -4.21 0.51 8.97
CA GLN A 29 -4.48 1.52 7.95
C GLN A 29 -3.67 1.22 6.69
N PHE A 30 -4.29 1.52 5.56
CA PHE A 30 -3.74 1.29 4.23
C PHE A 30 -3.62 2.61 3.49
N CYS A 31 -2.59 2.72 2.66
CA CYS A 31 -2.33 3.91 1.86
C CYS A 31 -1.59 3.57 0.58
N GLN A 32 -1.59 4.53 -0.34
CA GLN A 32 -0.82 4.49 -1.58
C GLN A 32 -0.13 5.85 -1.78
N LEU A 33 1.01 5.81 -2.45
CA LEU A 33 1.75 6.97 -2.91
C LEU A 33 2.01 6.77 -4.40
N LYS A 34 1.47 7.65 -5.23
CA LYS A 34 1.69 7.66 -6.68
C LYS A 34 2.18 9.03 -7.08
N ALA A 35 3.33 9.11 -7.74
CA ALA A 35 4.07 10.35 -7.88
C ALA A 35 4.23 11.02 -6.50
N ASN A 36 3.71 12.24 -6.32
CA ASN A 36 3.68 12.96 -5.05
C ASN A 36 2.30 13.01 -4.38
N VAL A 37 1.36 12.17 -4.84
CA VAL A 37 0.00 12.12 -4.30
C VAL A 37 -0.11 10.98 -3.30
N PHE A 38 -0.25 11.34 -2.04
CA PHE A 38 -0.52 10.41 -0.95
C PHE A 38 -2.02 10.23 -0.76
N THR A 39 -2.52 9.01 -0.86
CA THR A 39 -3.93 8.66 -0.62
C THR A 39 -4.03 7.64 0.50
N ARG A 40 -4.89 7.91 1.47
CA ARG A 40 -5.15 7.01 2.60
C ARG A 40 -6.54 6.41 2.47
N ASN A 41 -6.65 5.11 2.71
CA ASN A 41 -7.95 4.47 2.85
C ASN A 41 -8.66 5.04 4.09
N GLN A 42 -9.92 5.47 3.94
CA GLN A 42 -10.71 6.01 5.04
C GLN A 42 -11.15 4.90 6.01
N THR A 43 -11.28 3.67 5.51
CA THR A 43 -11.65 2.52 6.33
C THR A 43 -10.49 2.06 7.20
N PHE A 44 -10.76 1.94 8.50
CA PHE A 44 -9.88 1.30 9.46
C PHE A 44 -10.23 -0.18 9.57
N TYR A 45 -9.21 -1.01 9.70
CA TYR A 45 -9.37 -2.46 9.87
C TYR A 45 -8.83 -2.85 11.23
N THR A 46 -9.38 -3.91 11.81
CA THR A 46 -8.93 -4.41 13.11
C THR A 46 -8.73 -5.91 13.06
N ILE A 47 -7.94 -6.43 13.99
CA ILE A 47 -7.73 -7.87 14.15
C ILE A 47 -8.99 -8.63 14.60
N GLN A 48 -10.06 -7.92 14.97
CA GLN A 48 -11.34 -8.53 15.35
C GLN A 48 -12.15 -8.96 14.13
N ASP A 49 -11.90 -8.36 12.97
CA ASP A 49 -12.54 -8.68 11.69
C ASP A 49 -11.45 -9.15 10.70
N LEU A 50 -10.93 -10.34 10.95
CA LEU A 50 -9.82 -10.91 10.19
C LEU A 50 -10.18 -11.07 8.71
N ASP A 51 -11.43 -11.43 8.38
CA ASP A 51 -11.87 -11.60 7.00
C ASP A 51 -11.71 -10.29 6.21
N LYS A 52 -12.18 -9.16 6.76
CA LYS A 52 -12.00 -7.86 6.10
C LYS A 52 -10.54 -7.42 6.07
N LEU A 53 -9.80 -7.64 7.17
CA LEU A 53 -8.40 -7.25 7.23
C LEU A 53 -7.57 -8.01 6.19
N PHE A 54 -7.72 -9.32 6.11
CA PHE A 54 -6.99 -10.14 5.14
C PHE A 54 -7.47 -9.93 3.71
N ALA A 55 -8.76 -9.63 3.49
CA ALA A 55 -9.24 -9.22 2.17
C ALA A 55 -8.54 -7.94 1.69
N ALA A 56 -8.39 -6.93 2.56
CA ALA A 56 -7.69 -5.69 2.23
C ALA A 56 -6.18 -5.90 1.98
N ILE A 57 -5.53 -6.76 2.77
CA ILE A 57 -4.12 -7.13 2.56
C ILE A 57 -3.96 -7.86 1.22
N ASN A 58 -4.82 -8.85 0.95
CA ASN A 58 -4.77 -9.63 -0.28
C ASN A 58 -5.00 -8.75 -1.51
N TYR A 59 -5.94 -7.82 -1.43
CA TYR A 59 -6.16 -6.83 -2.49
C TYR A 59 -4.87 -6.05 -2.81
N LEU A 60 -4.15 -5.56 -1.80
CA LEU A 60 -2.89 -4.85 -2.03
C LEU A 60 -1.83 -5.72 -2.70
N PHE A 61 -1.71 -6.99 -2.31
CA PHE A 61 -0.78 -7.91 -2.97
C PHE A 61 -1.14 -8.13 -4.45
N GLN A 62 -2.43 -8.29 -4.76
CA GLN A 62 -2.89 -8.38 -6.15
C GLN A 62 -2.56 -7.10 -6.94
N GLN A 63 -2.70 -5.92 -6.34
CA GLN A 63 -2.30 -4.67 -7.01
C GLN A 63 -0.79 -4.62 -7.28
N CYS A 64 0.04 -5.07 -6.33
CA CYS A 64 1.49 -5.17 -6.55
C CYS A 64 1.83 -6.13 -7.70
N GLU A 65 1.17 -7.29 -7.78
CA GLU A 65 1.37 -8.24 -8.88
C GLU A 65 0.99 -7.63 -10.24
N LEU A 66 -0.13 -6.91 -10.32
CA LEU A 66 -0.55 -6.22 -11.54
C LEU A 66 0.46 -5.16 -11.97
N LEU A 67 0.97 -4.35 -11.03
CA LEU A 67 2.01 -3.36 -11.30
C LEU A 67 3.27 -4.02 -11.86
N LEU A 68 3.76 -5.08 -11.20
CA LEU A 68 4.98 -5.79 -11.63
C LEU A 68 4.83 -6.47 -12.99
N ASN A 69 3.63 -6.99 -13.30
CA ASN A 69 3.36 -7.61 -14.60
C ASN A 69 3.23 -6.55 -15.70
N SER A 70 2.73 -5.35 -15.39
CA SER A 70 2.67 -4.24 -16.35
C SER A 70 4.05 -3.71 -16.74
N GLU A 71 5.06 -3.82 -15.87
CA GLU A 71 6.45 -3.44 -16.17
C GLU A 71 7.17 -4.43 -17.10
N LYS A 72 6.66 -5.66 -17.26
CA LYS A 72 7.26 -6.70 -18.11
C LYS A 72 6.78 -6.67 -19.56
N MET A 73 5.82 -5.81 -19.88
CA MET A 73 5.18 -5.66 -21.19
C MET A 73 5.72 -4.44 -21.94
#